data_AF-A0A259LSB0-F1
#
_entry.id   AF-A0A259LSB0-F1
#
_cell.length_a   1.000
_cell.length_b   1.000
_cell.length_c   1.000
_cell.angle_alpha   90.00
_cell.angle_beta   90.00
_cell.angle_gamma   90.00
#
_symmetry.space_group_name_H-M   'P 1'
#
loop_
_entity.id
_entity.type
_entity.pdbx_description
1 polymer ?
#
loop_
_entity_poly.entity_id
_entity_poly.type
_entity_poly.pdbx_seq_one_letter_code
_entity_poly.pdbx_strand_id
1 'polypeptide(L)'
;LWNAGITQGLMWRAYDEGGALSYSFIESVEAMLPYYAARTLGGALFLAGALLCALNCRATMRAAGDQVDEADRPLYTQAAE
;
A
#
# COMPACT_ATOMS: atom_id res chain seq x y z
N LEU A 1 -10.50 -2.18 3.08
CA LEU A 1 -11.56 -1.60 2.21
C LEU A 1 -12.63 -2.59 1.80
N TRP A 2 -12.38 -3.91 1.84
CA TRP A 2 -13.40 -4.89 1.52
C TRP A 2 -14.71 -4.71 2.33
N ASN A 3 -14.58 -4.51 3.65
CA ASN A 3 -15.75 -4.26 4.51
C ASN A 3 -16.55 -3.02 4.09
N ALA A 4 -15.88 -1.92 3.74
CA ALA A 4 -16.52 -0.70 3.24
C ALA A 4 -17.35 -0.96 1.96
N GLY A 5 -16.82 -1.74 1.01
CA GLY A 5 -17.51 -2.08 -0.23
C GLY A 5 -18.74 -2.97 0.00
N ILE A 6 -18.65 -3.93 0.92
CA ILE A 6 -19.80 -4.76 1.34
C ILE A 6 -20.88 -3.87 1.96
N THR A 7 -20.51 -3.00 2.91
CA THR A 7 -21.45 -2.09 3.59
C THR A 7 -22.16 -1.17 2.60
N GLN A 8 -21.44 -0.49 1.71
CA GLN A 8 -22.06 0.36 0.68
C GLN A 8 -22.99 -0.43 -0.24
N GLY A 9 -22.54 -1.58 -0.73
CA GLY A 9 -23.31 -2.41 -1.64
C GLY A 9 -24.62 -2.91 -1.01
N LEU A 10 -24.59 -3.26 0.28
CA LEU A 10 -25.79 -3.62 1.03
C LEU A 10 -26.71 -2.43 1.25
N MET A 11 -26.19 -1.26 1.64
CA MET A 11 -27.00 -0.06 1.88
C MET A 11 -27.73 0.42 0.63
N TRP A 12 -27.08 0.39 -0.54
CA TRP A 12 -27.71 0.80 -1.82
C TRP A 12 -28.75 -0.19 -2.37
N ARG A 13 -28.85 -1.37 -1.76
CA ARG A 13 -29.79 -2.43 -2.16
C ARG A 13 -30.74 -2.80 -1.02
N ALA A 14 -30.70 -2.05 0.08
CA ALA A 14 -31.56 -2.26 1.23
C ALA A 14 -32.91 -1.59 0.94
N TYR A 15 -33.96 -2.42 0.90
CA TYR A 15 -35.33 -1.98 0.76
C TYR A 15 -36.08 -2.31 2.05
N ASP A 16 -36.96 -1.41 2.46
CA ASP A 16 -37.86 -1.65 3.59
C ASP A 16 -39.06 -2.53 3.18
N GLU A 17 -39.91 -2.90 4.14
CA GLU A 17 -41.10 -3.71 3.90
C GLU A 17 -42.10 -3.04 2.94
N GLY A 18 -42.01 -1.72 2.76
CA GLY A 18 -42.82 -0.92 1.83
C GLY A 18 -42.21 -0.79 0.42
N GLY A 19 -41.02 -1.34 0.17
CA GLY A 19 -40.31 -1.26 -1.10
C GLY A 19 -39.57 0.06 -1.34
N ALA A 20 -39.47 0.94 -0.34
CA ALA A 20 -38.66 2.14 -0.40
C ALA A 20 -37.21 1.85 0.00
N LEU A 21 -36.27 2.71 -0.40
CA LEU A 21 -34.86 2.56 -0.06
C LEU A 21 -34.65 2.84 1.43
N SER A 22 -34.09 1.88 2.18
CA SER A 22 -33.95 1.98 3.63
C SER A 22 -32.91 3.00 4.09
N TYR A 23 -31.94 3.33 3.22
CA TYR A 23 -30.87 4.28 3.53
C TYR A 23 -30.74 5.31 2.42
N SER A 24 -30.58 6.57 2.82
CA SER A 24 -30.20 7.64 1.90
C SER A 24 -28.74 7.52 1.46
N PHE A 25 -28.40 8.16 0.34
CA PHE A 25 -27.02 8.19 -0.14
C PHE A 25 -26.06 8.83 0.89
N ILE A 26 -26.50 9.89 1.58
CA ILE A 26 -25.69 10.61 2.58
C ILE A 26 -25.34 9.68 3.75
N GLU A 27 -26.30 8.89 4.25
CA GLU A 27 -26.04 7.92 5.32
C GLU A 27 -24.99 6.88 4.91
N SER A 28 -25.00 6.45 3.65
CA SER A 28 -23.98 5.52 3.15
C SER A 28 -22.57 6.14 3.13
N VAL A 29 -22.47 7.45 2.92
CA VAL A 29 -21.18 8.18 2.97
C VAL A 29 -20.72 8.37 4.41
N GLU A 30 -21.64 8.70 5.32
CA GLU A 30 -21.32 8.87 6.74
C GLU A 30 -20.85 7.55 7.38
N ALA A 31 -21.49 6.43 7.03
CA ALA A 31 -21.06 5.09 7.46
C ALA A 31 -19.64 4.72 6.99
N MET A 32 -19.08 5.41 5.99
CA MET A 32 -17.75 5.13 5.47
C MET A 32 -16.60 5.85 6.17
N LEU A 33 -16.89 6.89 6.97
CA LEU A 33 -15.89 7.67 7.68
C LEU A 33 -14.82 6.81 8.42
N PRO A 34 -15.18 5.79 9.23
CA PRO A 34 -14.19 4.99 9.94
C PRO A 34 -13.28 4.19 8.99
N TYR A 35 -13.80 3.76 7.83
CA TYR A 35 -13.00 3.02 6.85
C TYR A 35 -11.99 3.92 6.13
N TYR A 36 -12.33 5.19 5.89
CA TYR A 36 -11.37 6.16 5.34
C TYR A 36 -10.27 6.49 6.36
N ALA A 37 -10.61 6.64 7.64
CA ALA A 37 -9.62 6.81 8.70
C ALA A 37 -8.67 5.59 8.79
N ALA A 38 -9.21 4.37 8.83
CA ALA A 38 -8.38 3.16 8.85
C ALA A 38 -7.49 3.03 7.60
N ARG A 39 -8.01 3.41 6.43
CA ARG A 39 -7.23 3.40 5.18
C ARG A 39 -6.09 4.40 5.17
N THR A 40 -6.33 5.64 5.63
CA THR A 40 -5.28 6.66 5.70
C THR A 40 -4.20 6.25 6.68
N LEU A 41 -4.55 5.68 7.83
CA LEU A 41 -3.60 5.12 8.79
C LEU A 41 -2.76 4.00 8.17
N GLY A 42 -3.40 3.02 7.52
CA GLY A 42 -2.68 1.93 6.85
C GLY A 42 -1.75 2.41 5.74
N GLY A 43 -2.20 3.39 4.95
CA GLY A 43 -1.37 4.04 3.92
C GLY A 43 -0.19 4.81 4.51
N ALA A 44 -0.39 5.49 5.65
CA ALA A 44 0.68 6.20 6.35
C ALA A 44 1.76 5.25 6.85
N LEU A 45 1.38 4.09 7.41
CA LEU A 45 2.34 3.05 7.82
C LEU A 45 3.14 2.49 6.64
N PHE A 46 2.48 2.25 5.51
CA PHE A 46 3.17 1.82 4.27
C PHE A 46 4.17 2.88 3.80
N LEU A 47 3.76 4.15 3.75
CA LEU A 47 4.63 5.25 3.34
C LEU A 47 5.83 5.40 4.30
N ALA A 48 5.60 5.29 5.61
CA ALA A 48 6.67 5.28 6.60
C ALA A 48 7.67 4.14 6.37
N GLY A 49 7.18 2.92 6.07
CA GLY A 49 8.02 1.79 5.69
C GLY A 49 8.84 2.04 4.42
N ALA A 50 8.23 2.65 3.40
CA ALA A 50 8.92 3.01 2.16
C ALA A 50 10.03 4.06 2.40
N LEU A 51 9.78 5.04 3.25
CA LEU A 51 10.79 6.03 3.65
C LEU A 51 11.94 5.36 4.40
N LEU A 52 11.66 4.46 5.33
CA LEU A 52 12.69 3.69 6.03
C LEU A 52 13.51 2.83 5.06
N CYS A 53 12.87 2.17 4.09
CA CYS A 53 13.56 1.43 3.04
C CYS A 53 14.49 2.34 2.23
N ALA A 54 14.01 3.49 1.77
CA ALA A 54 14.81 4.45 1.03
C ALA A 54 16.02 4.97 1.84
N LEU A 55 15.83 5.23 3.14
CA LEU A 55 16.92 5.62 4.03
C LEU A 55 17.96 4.51 4.21
N ASN A 56 17.52 3.26 4.32
CA ASN A 56 18.42 2.10 4.37
C ASN A 56 19.23 1.97 3.08
N CYS A 57 18.58 1.99 1.91
CA CYS A 57 19.27 1.96 0.61
C CYS A 57 20.28 3.11 0.50
N ARG A 58 19.89 4.33 0.92
CA ARG A 58 20.80 5.48 0.92
C ARG A 58 21.99 5.27 1.85
N ALA A 59 21.79 4.69 3.02
CA ALA A 59 22.88 4.37 3.93
C ALA A 59 23.85 3.34 3.30
N THR A 60 23.31 2.27 2.69
CA THR A 60 24.11 1.26 1.97
C THR A 60 24.93 1.88 0.84
N MET A 61 24.31 2.72 -0.01
CA MET A 61 25.01 3.38 -1.12
C MET A 61 26.15 4.30 -0.64
N ARG A 62 25.96 4.99 0.49
CA ARG A 62 27.02 5.86 1.06
C ARG A 62 28.12 5.07 1.75
N ALA A 63 27.81 3.91 2.30
CA ALA A 63 28.77 3.03 2.96
C ALA A 63 29.61 2.21 1.96
N ALA A 64 29.14 2.04 0.73
CA ALA A 64 29.76 1.18 -0.29
C ALA A 64 31.21 1.56 -0.64
N GLY A 65 31.66 2.81 -0.40
CA GLY A 65 33.03 3.23 -0.72
C GLY A 65 33.41 2.96 -2.19
N ASP A 66 34.70 2.98 -2.51
CA ASP A 66 35.24 2.54 -3.82
C ASP A 66 35.67 1.06 -3.75
N GLN A 67 34.93 0.25 -2.97
CA GLN A 67 35.24 -1.17 -2.76
C GLN A 67 34.65 -1.97 -3.92
N VAL A 68 35.39 -2.05 -5.03
CA VAL A 68 35.10 -3.03 -6.07
C VAL A 68 35.63 -4.38 -5.60
N ASP A 69 34.73 -5.27 -5.19
CA ASP A 69 35.10 -6.63 -4.82
C ASP A 69 35.73 -7.34 -6.03
N GLU A 70 36.85 -8.03 -5.83
CA GLU A 70 37.60 -8.71 -6.90
C GLU A 70 36.72 -9.76 -7.59
N ALA A 71 35.76 -10.34 -6.87
CA ALA A 71 34.77 -11.27 -7.38
C ALA A 71 33.64 -10.64 -8.22
N ASP A 72 33.44 -9.33 -8.10
CA ASP A 72 32.43 -8.55 -8.85
C ASP A 72 32.99 -7.99 -10.16
N ARG A 73 34.29 -8.24 -10.43
CA ARG A 73 34.90 -7.99 -11.73
C ARG A 73 34.31 -8.96 -12.75
N PRO A 74 34.00 -8.51 -13.97
CA PRO A 74 33.60 -9.44 -15.02
C PRO A 74 34.70 -10.48 -15.16
N LEU A 75 34.33 -11.77 -15.06
CA LEU A 75 35.25 -12.86 -15.35
C LEU A 75 35.79 -12.58 -16.75
N TYR A 76 37.05 -12.17 -16.83
CA TYR A 76 37.72 -12.12 -18.11
C TYR A 76 37.51 -13.49 -18.76
N THR A 77 37.09 -13.52 -20.02
CA THR A 77 37.27 -14.71 -20.85
C THR A 77 38.77 -14.96 -20.87
N GLN A 78 39.27 -15.76 -19.92
CA GLN A 78 40.58 -16.39 -20.07
C GLN A 78 40.47 -17.16 -21.39
N ALA A 79 41.19 -16.69 -22.39
CA ALA A 79 41.41 -17.48 -23.59
C ALA A 79 42.03 -18.79 -23.10
N ALA A 80 41.32 -19.89 -23.32
CA ALA A 80 41.83 -21.21 -23.02
C ALA A 80 43.10 -21.41 -23.86
N GLU A 81 44.26 -21.34 -23.21
CA GLU A 81 45.48 -21.97 -23.71
C GLU A 81 45.39 -23.49 -23.52
#